data_AF-A0A7X7D843-F1
#
_entry.id   AF-A0A7X7D843-F1
#
_cell.length_a   1.000
_cell.length_b   1.000
_cell.length_c   1.000
_cell.angle_alpha   90.00
_cell.angle_beta   90.00
_cell.angle_gamma   90.00
#
_symmetry.space_group_name_H-M   'P 1'
#
loop_
_entity.id
_entity.type
_entity.pdbx_description
1 polymer ?
#
loop_
_entity_poly.entity_id
_entity_poly.type
_entity_poly.pdbx_seq_one_letter_code
_entity_poly.pdbx_strand_id
1 'polypeptide(L)' 'DPHVDQARSHAAGDAERVELTADEVARADAVLILVDHDEFDLDLVSDHSIVLDTRRCVEGPNVEHL' A
#
# COMPACT_ATOMS: atom_id res chain seq x y z
N ASP A 1 1.35 -8.89 -2.70
CA ASP A 1 1.75 -8.82 -4.10
C ASP A 1 2.16 -10.20 -4.65
N PRO A 2 1.39 -10.79 -5.58
CA PRO A 2 1.74 -12.05 -6.24
C PRO A 2 3.01 -11.97 -7.12
N HIS A 3 3.45 -10.76 -7.47
CA HIS A 3 4.62 -10.52 -8.33
C HIS A 3 5.93 -10.40 -7.54
N VAL A 4 5.89 -10.44 -6.21
CA VAL A 4 7.07 -10.36 -5.35
C VAL A 4 7.53 -11.77 -4.94
N ASP A 5 8.77 -12.11 -5.31
CA ASP A 5 9.45 -13.29 -4.78
C ASP A 5 9.88 -13.04 -3.33
N GLN A 6 9.18 -13.71 -2.42
CA GLN A 6 9.39 -13.57 -0.98
C GLN A 6 10.82 -13.96 -0.55
N ALA A 7 11.44 -14.94 -1.20
CA ALA A 7 12.80 -15.36 -0.86
C ALA A 7 13.85 -14.31 -1.24
N ARG A 8 13.49 -13.36 -2.10
CA ARG A 8 14.38 -12.30 -2.61
C ARG A 8 13.99 -10.91 -2.13
N SER A 9 12.87 -10.78 -1.44
CA SER A 9 12.42 -9.49 -0.91
C SER A 9 13.31 -9.03 0.23
N HIS A 10 13.84 -7.82 0.12
CA HIS A 10 14.58 -7.18 1.21
C HIS A 10 13.73 -6.92 2.45
N ALA A 11 12.40 -6.98 2.32
CA ALA A 11 11.46 -6.80 3.41
C ALA A 11 11.08 -8.11 4.11
N ALA A 12 11.48 -9.28 3.59
CA ALA A 12 10.98 -10.58 4.05
C ALA A 12 11.32 -10.93 5.52
N GLY A 13 12.30 -10.25 6.13
CA GLY A 13 12.69 -10.45 7.53
C GLY A 13 11.98 -9.53 8.53
N ASP A 14 11.54 -8.35 8.08
CA ASP A 14 11.07 -7.26 8.96
C ASP A 14 9.65 -6.79 8.64
N ALA A 15 9.06 -7.27 7.54
CA ALA A 15 7.70 -6.95 7.15
C ALA A 15 6.80 -8.18 7.22
N GLU A 16 5.67 -8.03 7.90
CA GLU A 16 4.60 -9.00 7.86
C GLU A 16 3.76 -8.80 6.60
N ARG A 17 3.46 -9.90 5.90
CA ARG A 17 2.56 -9.87 4.76
C ARG A 17 1.15 -10.15 5.24
N VAL A 18 0.30 -9.14 5.14
CA VAL A 18 -1.13 -9.21 5.43
C VAL A 18 -1.96 -9.13 4.15
N GLU A 19 -3.23 -9.52 4.23
CA GLU A 19 -4.19 -9.23 3.17
C GLU A 19 -4.59 -7.75 3.24
N LEU A 20 -4.77 -7.12 2.07
CA LEU A 20 -5.25 -5.74 2.00
C LEU A 20 -6.72 -5.72 2.39
N THR A 21 -7.00 -5.20 3.58
CA THR A 21 -8.36 -5.05 4.13
C THR A 21 -8.49 -3.67 4.76
N ALA A 22 -9.73 -3.16 4.83
CA ALA A 22 -9.99 -1.87 5.48
C ALA A 22 -9.52 -1.83 6.95
N ASP A 23 -9.62 -2.96 7.66
CA ASP A 23 -9.17 -3.06 9.06
C ASP A 23 -7.64 -2.95 9.18
N GLU A 24 -6.88 -3.58 8.28
CA GLU A 24 -5.42 -3.45 8.26
C GLU A 24 -5.00 -2.03 7.87
N VAL A 25 -5.67 -1.42 6.88
CA VAL A 25 -5.42 -0.03 6.50
C VAL A 25 -5.68 0.91 7.67
N ALA A 26 -6.80 0.75 8.38
CA ALA A 26 -7.15 1.60 9.52
C ALA A 26 -6.21 1.47 10.73
N ARG A 27 -5.46 0.36 10.83
CA ARG A 27 -4.44 0.14 11.87
C ARG A 27 -3.10 0.76 11.53
N ALA A 28 -2.85 1.05 10.25
CA ALA A 28 -1.60 1.61 9.80
C ALA A 28 -1.48 3.10 10.17
N ASP A 29 -0.27 3.56 10.45
CA ASP A 29 -0.02 5.00 10.65
C ASP A 29 0.03 5.76 9.32
N ALA A 30 0.42 5.07 8.23
CA ALA A 30 0.51 5.61 6.88
C ALA A 30 0.43 4.49 5.84
N VAL A 31 0.03 4.84 4.61
CA VAL A 31 0.04 3.96 3.45
C VAL A 31 1.09 4.43 2.45
N LEU A 32 1.91 3.52 1.92
CA LEU A 32 2.88 3.77 0.86
C LEU A 32 2.60 2.88 -0.34
N ILE A 33 2.27 3.47 -1.48
CA ILE A 33 1.98 2.77 -2.73
C ILE A 33 3.27 2.69 -3.55
N LEU A 34 3.80 1.48 -3.68
CA LEU A 34 5.03 1.17 -4.44
C LEU A 34 4.75 0.57 -5.82
N VAL A 35 3.55 0.03 -6.01
CA VAL A 35 3.10 -0.66 -7.22
C VAL A 35 1.65 -0.30 -7.52
N ASP A 36 1.31 -0.26 -8.80
CA ASP A 36 -0.05 -0.06 -9.31
C ASP A 36 -0.46 -1.36 -10.00
N HIS A 37 -0.97 -2.30 -9.22
CA HIS A 37 -1.35 -3.63 -9.65
C HIS A 37 -2.86 -3.82 -9.42
N ASP A 38 -3.57 -4.28 -10.43
CA ASP A 38 -5.04 -4.47 -10.43
C ASP A 38 -5.52 -5.46 -9.34
N GLU A 39 -4.63 -6.30 -8.81
CA GLU A 39 -4.93 -7.21 -7.70
C GLU A 39 -5.21 -6.52 -6.36
N PHE A 40 -4.90 -5.22 -6.24
CA PHE A 40 -5.16 -4.44 -5.03
C PHE A 40 -6.29 -3.44 -5.25
N ASP A 41 -7.28 -3.49 -4.37
CA ASP A 41 -8.33 -2.48 -4.30
C ASP A 41 -7.78 -1.21 -3.61
N LEU A 42 -7.22 -0.30 -4.40
CA LEU A 42 -6.62 0.94 -3.90
C LEU A 42 -7.66 1.97 -3.42
N ASP A 43 -8.95 1.77 -3.70
CA ASP A 43 -10.00 2.63 -3.15
C ASP A 43 -10.01 2.53 -1.62
N LEU A 44 -9.61 1.38 -1.05
CA LEU A 44 -9.50 1.15 0.39
C LEU A 44 -8.52 2.07 1.12
N VAL A 45 -7.59 2.71 0.41
CA VAL A 45 -6.55 3.56 1.01
C VAL A 45 -6.74 5.05 0.75
N SER A 46 -7.60 5.43 -0.19
CA SER A 46 -7.79 6.82 -0.65
C SER A 46 -8.19 7.80 0.47
N ASP A 47 -8.95 7.33 1.46
CA ASP A 47 -9.43 8.10 2.61
C ASP A 47 -8.49 8.04 3.84
N HIS A 48 -7.35 7.34 3.75
CA HIS A 48 -6.43 7.25 4.86
C HIS A 48 -5.82 8.61 5.23
N SER A 49 -5.38 8.77 6.48
CA SER A 49 -4.87 10.05 7.00
C SER A 49 -3.58 10.51 6.34
N ILE A 50 -2.74 9.56 5.91
CA ILE A 50 -1.48 9.78 5.21
C ILE A 50 -1.33 8.70 4.13
N VAL A 51 -1.24 9.12 2.86
CA VAL A 51 -0.99 8.25 1.71
C VAL A 51 0.16 8.82 0.88
N LEU A 52 1.21 8.03 0.69
CA LEU A 52 2.35 8.36 -0.16
C LEU A 52 2.26 7.55 -1.46
N ASP A 53 2.05 8.21 -2.58
CA ASP A 53 1.83 7.57 -3.86
C ASP A 53 3.01 7.81 -4.82
N THR A 54 3.82 6.77 -5.04
CA THR A 54 4.96 6.80 -5.97
C THR A 54 4.58 6.49 -7.41
N ARG A 55 3.32 6.13 -7.65
CA ARG A 55 2.81 5.67 -8.95
C ARG A 55 1.79 6.60 -9.57
N ARG A 56 1.25 7.55 -8.79
CA ARG A 56 0.23 8.52 -9.22
C ARG A 56 -1.04 7.82 -9.72
N CYS A 57 -1.51 6.87 -8.93
CA CYS A 57 -2.65 5.99 -9.21
C CYS A 57 -3.83 6.23 -8.26
N VAL A 58 -3.64 6.95 -7.16
CA VAL A 58 -4.70 7.29 -6.20
C VAL A 58 -4.82 8.81 -6.07
N GLU A 59 -6.04 9.31 -5.97
CA GLU A 59 -6.33 10.73 -5.78
C GLU A 59 -7.01 10.95 -4.42
N GLY A 60 -6.69 12.04 -3.74
CA GLY A 60 -7.31 12.34 -2.46
C GLY A 60 -6.68 13.54 -1.74
N PRO A 61 -7.40 14.13 -0.77
CA PRO A 61 -6.92 15.31 -0.05
C PRO A 61 -5.68 15.05 0.82
N ASN A 62 -5.44 13.79 1.19
CA ASN A 62 -4.34 13.35 2.04
C ASN A 62 -3.26 12.56 1.27
N VAL A 63 -3.32 12.59 -0.06
CA VAL A 63 -2.37 11.89 -0.93
C VAL A 63 -1.24 12.83 -1.30
N GLU A 64 0.00 12.40 -1.04
CA GLU A 64 1.21 13.05 -1.54
C GLU A 64 1.82 12.21 -2.66
N HIS A 65 2.01 12.82 -3.82
CA HIS A 65 2.67 12.17 -4.96
C HIS A 65 4.18 12.38 -4.92
N LEU A 66 4.93 11.28 -4.95
CA LEU A 66 6.41 11.27 -4.88
C LEU A 66 7.07 11.01 -6.24
#